data_AF-A0A1S7U2K5-F1
#
_entry.id   AF-A0A1S7U2K5-F1
#
_cell.length_a   1.000
_cell.length_b   1.000
_cell.length_c   1.000
_cell.angle_alpha   90.00
_cell.angle_beta   90.00
_cell.angle_gamma   90.00
#
_symmetry.space_group_name_H-M   'P 1'
#
loop_
_entity.id
_entity.type
_entity.pdbx_description
1 polymer ?
#
loop_
_entity_poly.entity_id
_entity_poly.type
_entity_poly.pdbx_seq_one_letter_code
_entity_poly.pdbx_strand_id
1 'polypeptide(L)'
;MVEYGVWLKGDDEDILVHTNNMMGCQRYTEIETAKNSDLKTRWRIGPLPRYRVMVKTKGGEEIVAAFEEETTAMFYAREFLEKIDSKTGEEVVIVS
;
A
#
# COMPACT_ATOMS: atom_id res chain seq x y z
N MET A 1 -15.13 8.27 5.71
CA MET A 1 -14.20 9.16 4.99
C MET A 1 -13.51 8.31 3.93
N VAL A 2 -13.34 8.79 2.70
CA VAL A 2 -12.66 8.00 1.64
C VAL A 2 -11.15 8.13 1.84
N GLU A 3 -10.47 6.99 1.97
CA GLU A 3 -9.01 6.94 2.03
C GLU A 3 -8.43 6.72 0.64
N TYR A 4 -7.23 7.23 0.41
CA TYR A 4 -6.53 7.23 -0.86
C TYR A 4 -5.17 6.55 -0.72
N GLY A 5 -4.71 5.97 -1.82
CA GLY A 5 -3.38 5.42 -1.96
C GLY A 5 -2.56 6.18 -2.99
N VAL A 6 -1.25 6.07 -2.86
CA VAL A 6 -0.27 6.39 -3.90
C VAL A 6 0.34 5.08 -4.37
N TRP A 7 0.21 4.82 -5.67
CA TRP A 7 0.85 3.70 -6.34
C TRP A 7 1.99 4.19 -7.22
N LEU A 8 3.09 3.45 -7.20
CA LEU A 8 4.18 3.60 -8.15
C LEU A 8 3.96 2.62 -9.31
N LYS A 9 3.87 3.15 -10.53
CA LYS A 9 3.73 2.36 -11.76
C LYS A 9 4.99 1.54 -12.02
N GLY A 10 4.85 0.23 -11.82
CA GLY A 10 5.82 -0.78 -12.26
C GLY A 10 5.58 -1.20 -13.71
N ASP A 11 6.45 -2.07 -14.21
CA ASP A 11 6.31 -2.64 -15.56
C ASP A 11 5.26 -3.76 -15.59
N ASP A 12 5.16 -4.56 -14.53
CA ASP A 12 4.17 -5.63 -14.38
C ASP A 12 2.95 -5.18 -13.56
N GLU A 13 3.18 -4.59 -12.38
CA GLU A 13 2.13 -4.17 -11.45
C GLU A 13 2.44 -2.85 -10.74
N ASP A 14 1.37 -2.13 -10.40
CA ASP A 14 1.39 -0.91 -9.59
C ASP A 14 1.61 -1.25 -8.10
N ILE A 15 2.63 -0.67 -7.48
CA ILE A 15 2.97 -0.95 -6.07
C ILE A 15 2.43 0.16 -5.17
N LEU A 16 1.63 -0.19 -4.15
CA LEU A 16 1.17 0.75 -3.13
C LEU A 16 2.35 1.18 -2.24
N VAL A 17 2.62 2.49 -2.16
CA VAL A 17 3.78 3.04 -1.41
C VAL A 17 3.39 4.00 -0.29
N HIS A 18 2.17 4.55 -0.34
CA HIS A 18 1.67 5.46 0.70
C HIS A 18 0.14 5.46 0.76
N THR A 19 -0.41 5.65 1.95
CA THR A 19 -1.87 5.79 2.17
C THR A 19 -2.18 7.01 3.03
N ASN A 20 -3.16 7.81 2.63
CA ASN A 20 -3.62 8.97 3.39
C ASN A 20 -4.98 9.46 2.88
N ASN A 21 -5.44 10.63 3.33
CA ASN A 21 -6.42 11.40 2.58
C ASN A 21 -5.83 11.92 1.24
N MET A 22 -6.70 12.43 0.36
CA MET A 22 -6.31 12.90 -0.97
C MET A 22 -5.18 13.94 -0.94
N MET A 23 -5.27 14.95 -0.06
CA MET A 23 -4.25 16.01 0.05
C MET A 23 -2.92 15.46 0.56
N GLY A 24 -2.95 14.53 1.51
CA GLY A 24 -1.76 13.85 2.02
C GLY A 24 -1.04 13.06 0.93
N CYS A 25 -1.80 12.35 0.09
CA CYS A 25 -1.26 11.62 -1.05
C CYS A 25 -0.63 12.55 -2.09
N GLN A 26 -1.30 13.67 -2.42
CA GLN A 26 -0.75 14.68 -3.33
C GLN A 26 0.57 15.25 -2.80
N ARG A 27 0.58 15.69 -1.53
CA ARG A 27 1.78 16.23 -0.89
C ARG A 27 2.93 15.21 -0.85
N TYR A 28 2.64 13.94 -0.60
CA TYR A 28 3.63 12.88 -0.65
C TYR A 28 4.28 12.79 -2.04
N THR A 29 3.46 12.75 -3.11
CA THR A 29 4.01 12.67 -4.48
C THR A 29 4.83 13.89 -4.87
N GLU A 30 4.46 15.09 -4.40
CA GLU A 30 5.24 16.32 -4.63
C GLU A 30 6.62 16.25 -3.96
N ILE A 31 6.66 15.82 -2.69
CA ILE A 31 7.91 15.67 -1.93
C ILE A 31 8.82 14.63 -2.60
N GLU A 32 8.29 13.46 -2.95
CA GLU A 32 9.10 12.40 -3.57
C GLU A 32 9.55 12.77 -4.98
N THR A 33 8.70 13.47 -5.77
CA THR A 33 9.10 13.97 -7.09
C THR A 33 10.16 15.07 -7.00
N ALA A 34 10.16 15.89 -5.95
CA ALA A 34 11.20 16.90 -5.73
C ALA A 34 12.57 16.26 -5.40
N LYS A 35 12.57 15.09 -4.75
CA LYS A 35 13.78 14.30 -4.49
C LYS A 35 14.27 13.57 -5.75
N ASN A 36 13.34 13.09 -6.58
CA ASN A 36 13.65 12.39 -7.83
C ASN A 36 12.62 12.73 -8.91
N SER A 37 13.03 13.58 -9.86
CA SER A 37 12.16 14.09 -10.93
C SER A 37 11.66 13.02 -11.89
N ASP A 38 12.36 11.90 -12.00
CA ASP A 38 12.01 10.81 -12.93
C ASP A 38 10.72 10.08 -12.51
N LEU A 39 10.31 10.25 -11.24
CA LEU A 39 9.11 9.64 -10.71
C LEU A 39 7.82 10.39 -11.07
N LYS A 40 7.92 11.61 -11.62
CA LYS A 40 6.77 12.51 -11.86
C LYS A 40 5.61 11.87 -12.61
N THR A 41 5.88 11.01 -13.59
CA THR A 41 4.85 10.34 -14.42
C THR A 41 4.50 8.94 -13.93
N ARG A 42 5.22 8.43 -12.92
CA ARG A 42 5.07 7.08 -12.38
C ARG A 42 4.09 7.01 -11.23
N TRP A 43 3.62 8.13 -10.71
CA TRP A 43 2.60 8.12 -9.65
C TRP A 43 1.19 7.89 -10.20
N ARG A 44 0.42 7.07 -9.50
CA ARG A 44 -1.03 7.00 -9.60
C ARG A 44 -1.60 7.28 -8.21
N ILE A 45 -2.51 8.24 -8.11
CA ILE A 45 -3.28 8.49 -6.89
C ILE A 45 -4.71 8.05 -7.15
N GLY A 46 -5.32 7.36 -6.19
CA GLY A 46 -6.66 6.80 -6.33
C GLY A 46 -7.27 6.42 -4.98
N PRO A 47 -8.60 6.22 -4.93
CA PRO A 47 -9.24 5.71 -3.73
C PRO A 47 -8.69 4.32 -3.39
N LEU A 48 -8.55 4.02 -2.11
CA LEU A 48 -8.19 2.67 -1.68
C LEU A 48 -9.35 1.71 -1.96
N PRO A 49 -9.07 0.58 -2.64
CA PRO A 49 -10.03 -0.49 -2.78
C PRO A 49 -10.58 -0.99 -1.44
N ARG A 50 -11.71 -1.70 -1.52
CA ARG A 50 -12.45 -2.16 -0.33
C ARG A 50 -11.63 -3.13 0.51
N TYR A 51 -11.07 -4.17 -0.10
CA TYR A 51 -10.39 -5.24 0.63
C TYR A 51 -8.93 -4.89 0.83
N ARG A 52 -8.51 -4.80 2.07
CA ARG A 52 -7.18 -4.30 2.43
C ARG A 52 -6.41 -5.34 3.20
N VAL A 53 -5.13 -5.45 2.89
CA VAL A 53 -4.18 -6.28 3.60
C VAL A 53 -3.40 -5.34 4.52
N MET A 54 -3.61 -5.50 5.82
CA MET A 54 -2.95 -4.69 6.85
C MET A 54 -1.89 -5.50 7.57
N VAL A 55 -0.75 -4.90 7.90
CA VAL A 55 0.26 -5.47 8.78
C VAL A 55 0.29 -4.69 10.09
N LYS A 56 0.41 -5.38 11.22
CA LYS A 56 0.59 -4.74 12.52
C LYS A 56 2.06 -4.76 12.91
N THR A 57 2.66 -3.57 12.93
CA THR A 57 4.03 -3.36 13.39
C THR A 57 4.03 -2.74 14.79
N LYS A 58 5.21 -2.59 15.40
CA LYS A 58 5.36 -1.82 16.65
C LYS A 58 4.97 -0.34 16.49
N GLY A 59 4.96 0.18 15.26
CA GLY A 59 4.59 1.57 14.94
C GLY A 59 3.08 1.78 14.73
N GLY A 60 2.31 0.70 14.57
CA GLY A 60 0.87 0.76 14.30
C GLY A 60 0.42 -0.23 13.23
N GLU A 61 -0.83 -0.10 12.81
CA GLU A 61 -1.38 -0.84 11.67
C GLU A 61 -1.09 -0.08 10.38
N GLU A 62 -0.54 -0.77 9.38
CA GLU A 62 -0.18 -0.21 8.09
C GLU A 62 -0.82 -1.01 6.96
N ILE A 63 -1.36 -0.32 5.95
CA ILE A 63 -1.93 -0.95 4.76
C ILE A 63 -0.80 -1.24 3.79
N VAL A 64 -0.55 -2.52 3.51
CA VAL A 64 0.52 -2.97 2.61
C VAL A 64 0.01 -3.28 1.20
N ALA A 65 -1.27 -3.62 1.07
CA ALA A 65 -1.92 -3.83 -0.22
C ALA A 65 -3.43 -3.62 -0.13
N ALA A 66 -4.07 -3.32 -1.25
CA ALA A 66 -5.52 -3.15 -1.34
C ALA A 66 -6.04 -3.64 -2.70
N PHE A 67 -7.19 -4.31 -2.68
CA PHE A 67 -7.79 -5.04 -3.80
C PHE A 67 -9.29 -4.81 -3.90
N GLU A 68 -9.80 -4.89 -5.13
CA GLU A 68 -11.26 -4.85 -5.39
C GLU A 68 -11.94 -6.18 -5.03
N GLU A 69 -11.20 -7.28 -5.04
CA GLU A 69 -11.70 -8.64 -4.80
C GLU A 69 -11.12 -9.25 -3.51
N GLU A 70 -11.99 -9.83 -2.68
CA GLU A 70 -11.62 -10.49 -1.43
C GLU A 70 -10.69 -11.68 -1.63
N THR A 71 -10.95 -12.48 -2.67
CA THR A 71 -10.14 -13.66 -3.01
C THR A 71 -8.70 -13.27 -3.31
N THR A 72 -8.50 -12.23 -4.11
CA THR A 72 -7.16 -11.70 -4.43
C THR A 72 -6.47 -11.17 -3.17
N ALA A 73 -7.19 -10.45 -2.32
CA ALA A 73 -6.66 -9.98 -1.04
C ALA A 73 -6.22 -11.13 -0.12
N MET A 74 -7.02 -12.21 -0.04
CA MET A 74 -6.68 -13.40 0.74
C MET A 74 -5.47 -14.15 0.17
N PHE A 75 -5.37 -14.28 -1.16
CA PHE A 75 -4.20 -14.90 -1.80
C PHE A 75 -2.93 -14.09 -1.51
N TYR A 76 -2.97 -12.78 -1.70
CA TYR A 76 -1.84 -11.90 -1.37
C TYR A 76 -1.48 -11.99 0.11
N ALA A 77 -2.46 -11.91 1.02
CA ALA A 77 -2.23 -11.99 2.46
C ALA A 77 -1.50 -13.29 2.84
N ARG A 78 -1.89 -14.42 2.24
CA ARG A 78 -1.24 -15.71 2.46
C ARG A 78 0.20 -15.73 1.95
N GLU A 79 0.44 -15.30 0.72
CA GLU A 79 1.80 -15.23 0.17
C GLU A 79 2.69 -14.26 0.96
N PHE A 80 2.13 -13.16 1.42
CA PHE A 80 2.82 -12.16 2.22
C PHE A 80 3.22 -12.75 3.59
N LEU A 81 2.32 -13.46 4.27
CA LEU A 81 2.64 -14.17 5.52
C LEU A 81 3.73 -15.24 5.34
N GLU A 82 3.77 -15.93 4.20
CA GLU A 82 4.82 -16.92 3.91
C GLU A 82 6.19 -16.26 3.66
N LYS A 83 6.22 -14.99 3.22
CA LYS A 83 7.44 -14.23 2.95
C LYS A 83 7.97 -13.43 4.14
N ILE A 84 7.11 -13.05 5.09
CA ILE A 84 7.55 -12.37 6.31
C ILE A 84 8.24 -13.41 7.20
N ASP A 85 9.56 -13.26 7.38
CA ASP A 85 10.31 -14.08 8.33
C ASP A 85 9.78 -13.77 9.74
N SER A 86 9.22 -14.79 10.40
CA SER A 86 8.69 -14.78 11.79
C SER A 86 9.60 -14.15 12.86
N LYS A 87 10.83 -13.77 12.50
CA LYS A 87 11.80 -13.07 13.34
C LYS A 87 11.59 -11.56 13.49
N THR A 88 10.75 -10.90 12.68
CA THR A 88 10.54 -9.44 12.80
C THR A 88 9.60 -9.04 13.94
N GLY A 89 8.86 -10.01 14.51
CA GLY A 89 7.83 -9.73 15.53
C GLY A 89 6.65 -8.93 14.98
N GLU A 90 6.48 -8.95 13.66
CA GLU A 90 5.31 -8.43 12.95
C GLU A 90 4.27 -9.55 12.90
N GLU A 91 3.15 -9.37 13.58
CA GLU A 91 2.11 -10.39 13.67
C GLU A 91 0.76 -9.86 13.21
N VAL A 92 0.10 -10.70 12.42
CA VAL A 92 -1.28 -10.62 11.93
C VAL A 92 -1.47 -9.73 10.71
N VAL A 93 -1.83 -10.41 9.62
CA VAL A 93 -2.40 -9.83 8.42
C VAL A 93 -3.93 -9.91 8.51
N ILE A 94 -4.61 -8.77 8.58
CA ILE A 94 -6.08 -8.71 8.56
C ILE A 94 -6.51 -8.31 7.15
N VAL A 95 -7.41 -9.11 6.57
CA VAL A 95 -8.19 -8.70 5.40
C VAL A 95 -9.46 -8.01 5.91
N SER A 96 -9.60 -6.71 5.64
CA SER A 96 -10.76 -5.90 6.04
C SER A 96 -11.43 -5.24 4.84
#